data_AF-A0A918HLJ9-F1
#
_entry.id   AF-A0A918HLJ9-F1
#
_cell.length_a   1.000
_cell.length_b   1.000
_cell.length_c   1.000
_cell.angle_alpha   90.00
_cell.angle_beta   90.00
_cell.angle_gamma   90.00
#
_symmetry.space_group_name_H-M   'P 1'
#
loop_
_entity.id
_entity.type
_entity.pdbx_description
1 polymer ?
#
loop_
_entity_poly.entity_id
_entity_poly.type
_entity_poly.pdbx_seq_one_letter_code
_entity_poly.pdbx_strand_id
1 'polypeptide(L)'
;MIGGARLARDGVQAALPSGLPKKLTARAWLLADHDSGTVLASYRAHRRLAPASTLKMLFADTLLAKFERTERYTVTAADLADIPAGSSLVGVRPGLTYTVEQLWQGVFLRSGNDAVHVLALMNGGVARTVAEMQAKAADLQALDTRVVSPDGYDHTGQLSSAYDLTLFARHGLRDADFRAYCGTRAADFPAGGGRTFRIENTDRLLSGTYGVTPYKGVIGVKNGYTSHAGNTFTGAATRGGRTLLVTVLHPASGHNAVYEETAALLDWGFGEGSSAQGVGALVEPLSEREASASPSAGPVEAATVTTQHGGGWGGAAGAGGAAALLAAGAYALRRRRAGRGPSAD
;
A
#
# COMPACT_ATOMS: atom_id res chain seq x y z
N MET A 1 7.28 -22.64 1.90
CA MET A 1 7.37 -21.34 1.20
C MET A 1 6.11 -20.55 1.50
N ILE A 2 6.24 -19.25 1.68
CA ILE A 2 5.09 -18.36 1.91
C ILE A 2 4.08 -18.48 0.77
N GLY A 3 2.79 -18.38 1.10
CA GLY A 3 1.70 -18.45 0.13
C GLY A 3 1.42 -19.82 -0.50
N GLY A 4 2.25 -20.85 -0.24
CA GLY A 4 1.98 -22.23 -0.63
C GLY A 4 3.08 -22.87 -1.48
N ALA A 5 3.22 -24.19 -1.36
CA ALA A 5 4.32 -24.94 -1.99
C ALA A 5 4.34 -24.88 -3.53
N ARG A 6 3.19 -24.63 -4.19
CA ARG A 6 3.16 -24.50 -5.65
C ARG A 6 3.82 -23.22 -6.12
N LEU A 7 3.70 -22.11 -5.38
CA LEU A 7 4.27 -20.81 -5.75
C LEU A 7 5.81 -20.83 -5.78
N ALA A 8 6.42 -21.82 -5.12
CA ALA A 8 7.86 -22.08 -5.13
C ALA A 8 8.40 -22.68 -6.41
N ARG A 9 7.53 -23.27 -7.23
CA ARG A 9 7.94 -24.07 -8.37
C ARG A 9 8.30 -23.15 -9.52
N ASP A 10 9.32 -23.56 -10.26
CA ASP A 10 9.53 -23.04 -11.60
C ASP A 10 8.36 -23.41 -12.52
N GLY A 11 8.10 -22.56 -13.51
CA GLY A 11 7.02 -22.78 -14.46
C GLY A 11 5.68 -22.20 -14.03
N VAL A 12 4.69 -22.40 -14.90
CA VAL A 12 3.33 -21.90 -14.72
C VAL A 12 2.62 -22.73 -13.64
N GLN A 13 2.03 -22.04 -12.67
CA GLN A 13 1.18 -22.62 -11.65
C GLN A 13 -0.25 -22.15 -11.89
N ALA A 14 -1.11 -23.06 -12.33
CA ALA A 14 -2.54 -22.83 -12.42
C ALA A 14 -3.28 -24.17 -12.25
N ALA A 15 -4.49 -24.15 -11.71
CA ALA A 15 -5.38 -25.32 -11.64
C ALA A 15 -6.56 -25.04 -12.57
N LEU A 16 -6.35 -25.40 -13.83
CA LEU A 16 -7.06 -24.87 -14.98
C LEU A 16 -8.18 -25.81 -15.45
N PRO A 17 -9.41 -25.30 -15.62
CA PRO A 17 -10.37 -25.90 -16.54
C PRO A 17 -10.02 -25.62 -18.02
N SER A 18 -9.34 -24.50 -18.32
CA SER A 18 -8.95 -24.04 -19.67
C SER A 18 -7.53 -23.45 -19.71
N GLY A 19 -6.93 -23.28 -20.89
CA GLY A 19 -5.56 -22.75 -21.02
C GLY A 19 -5.39 -21.28 -20.59
N LEU A 20 -4.18 -20.90 -20.17
CA LEU A 20 -3.81 -19.49 -19.96
C LEU A 20 -3.65 -18.73 -21.29
N PRO A 21 -3.63 -17.38 -21.26
CA PRO A 21 -3.32 -16.58 -22.44
C PRO A 21 -2.01 -17.01 -23.12
N LYS A 22 -2.03 -17.17 -24.44
CA LYS A 22 -0.91 -17.75 -25.22
C LYS A 22 0.33 -16.85 -25.31
N LYS A 23 0.21 -15.55 -25.02
CA LYS A 23 1.27 -14.54 -25.23
C LYS A 23 1.71 -13.89 -23.91
N LEU A 24 2.05 -14.72 -22.92
CA LEU A 24 2.69 -14.24 -21.69
C LEU A 24 4.20 -14.44 -21.81
N THR A 25 4.95 -13.35 -21.81
CA THR A 25 6.41 -13.34 -22.00
C THR A 25 7.15 -12.83 -20.77
N ALA A 26 6.44 -12.33 -19.76
CA ALA A 26 7.01 -11.87 -18.51
C ALA A 26 7.83 -12.92 -17.78
N ARG A 27 8.95 -12.46 -17.19
CA ARG A 27 9.86 -13.30 -16.41
C ARG A 27 9.24 -13.78 -15.10
N ALA A 28 8.29 -13.01 -14.56
CA ALA A 28 7.44 -13.40 -13.46
C ALA A 28 6.10 -12.67 -13.52
N TRP A 29 5.03 -13.32 -13.07
CA TRP A 29 3.72 -12.69 -12.89
C TRP A 29 2.87 -13.45 -11.87
N LEU A 30 1.86 -12.79 -11.32
CA LEU A 30 0.90 -13.36 -10.39
C LEU A 30 -0.48 -12.73 -10.59
N LEU A 31 -1.53 -13.55 -10.57
CA LEU A 31 -2.93 -13.16 -10.59
C LEU A 31 -3.59 -13.70 -9.31
N ALA A 32 -4.25 -12.82 -8.56
CA ALA A 32 -4.93 -13.16 -7.32
C ALA A 32 -6.26 -12.43 -7.18
N ASP A 33 -7.12 -13.03 -6.37
CA ASP A 33 -8.34 -12.40 -5.86
C ASP A 33 -7.99 -11.48 -4.69
N HIS A 34 -8.46 -10.23 -4.74
CA HIS A 34 -8.11 -9.22 -3.73
C HIS A 34 -8.68 -9.56 -2.35
N ASP A 35 -9.96 -9.91 -2.29
CA ASP A 35 -10.67 -10.08 -1.02
C ASP A 35 -10.19 -11.35 -0.31
N SER A 36 -10.28 -12.49 -0.99
CA SER A 36 -9.89 -13.79 -0.40
C SER A 36 -8.37 -13.98 -0.29
N GLY A 37 -7.58 -13.21 -1.04
CA GLY A 37 -6.14 -13.43 -1.18
C GLY A 37 -5.80 -14.67 -2.01
N THR A 38 -6.77 -15.39 -2.57
CA THR A 38 -6.52 -16.62 -3.33
C THR A 38 -5.69 -16.32 -4.58
N VAL A 39 -4.55 -16.98 -4.73
CA VAL A 39 -3.74 -16.91 -5.95
C VAL A 39 -4.34 -17.86 -6.98
N LEU A 40 -4.83 -17.32 -8.09
CA LEU A 40 -5.52 -18.08 -9.14
C LEU A 40 -4.52 -18.70 -10.13
N ALA A 41 -3.50 -17.93 -10.50
CA ALA A 41 -2.44 -18.36 -11.37
C ALA A 41 -1.15 -17.57 -11.10
N SER A 42 0.00 -18.18 -11.37
CA SER A 42 1.29 -17.48 -11.33
C SER A 42 2.33 -18.11 -12.27
N TYR A 43 3.38 -17.36 -12.54
CA TYR A 43 4.62 -17.86 -13.13
C TYR A 43 5.78 -17.29 -12.34
N ARG A 44 6.58 -18.16 -11.71
CA ARG A 44 7.77 -17.78 -10.93
C ARG A 44 7.47 -16.67 -9.91
N ALA A 45 6.39 -16.84 -9.13
CA ALA A 45 5.87 -15.81 -8.21
C ALA A 45 6.94 -15.22 -7.27
N HIS A 46 7.84 -16.06 -6.76
CA HIS A 46 8.93 -15.70 -5.84
C HIS A 46 10.27 -15.38 -6.54
N ARG A 47 10.28 -15.22 -7.86
CA ARG A 47 11.52 -14.85 -8.58
C ARG A 47 11.89 -13.41 -8.24
N ARG A 48 13.06 -13.25 -7.63
CA ARG A 48 13.65 -11.94 -7.32
C ARG A 48 14.05 -11.20 -8.60
N LEU A 49 13.44 -10.04 -8.83
CA LEU A 49 13.68 -9.13 -9.94
C LEU A 49 13.72 -7.69 -9.41
N ALA A 50 14.35 -6.78 -10.17
CA ALA A 50 14.28 -5.36 -9.84
C ALA A 50 12.83 -4.86 -9.97
N PRO A 51 12.28 -4.13 -8.98
CA PRO A 51 10.87 -3.75 -8.98
C PRO A 51 10.59 -2.50 -9.83
N ALA A 52 11.60 -1.68 -10.13
CA ALA A 52 11.39 -0.31 -10.57
C ALA A 52 10.40 0.43 -9.64
N SER A 53 9.69 1.43 -10.17
CA SER A 53 8.72 2.24 -9.43
C SER A 53 7.51 1.50 -8.87
N THR A 54 7.31 0.19 -9.15
CA THR A 54 6.28 -0.58 -8.43
C THR A 54 6.58 -0.70 -6.94
N LEU A 55 7.85 -0.56 -6.52
CA LEU A 55 8.24 -0.49 -5.10
C LEU A 55 7.60 0.70 -4.35
N LYS A 56 7.17 1.74 -5.08
CA LYS A 56 6.49 2.90 -4.47
C LYS A 56 5.14 2.53 -3.81
N MET A 57 4.60 1.34 -4.09
CA MET A 57 3.47 0.79 -3.33
C MET A 57 3.86 0.54 -1.87
N LEU A 58 5.00 -0.10 -1.61
CA LEU A 58 5.53 -0.32 -0.26
C LEU A 58 5.86 1.02 0.42
N PHE A 59 6.38 1.98 -0.34
CA PHE A 59 6.62 3.33 0.17
C PHE A 59 5.33 3.98 0.66
N ALA A 60 4.24 3.90 -0.12
CA ALA A 60 2.93 4.38 0.28
C ALA A 60 2.37 3.62 1.49
N ASP A 61 2.42 2.28 1.51
CA ASP A 61 2.02 1.46 2.67
C ASP A 61 2.76 1.85 3.97
N THR A 62 3.95 2.42 3.85
CA THR A 62 4.80 2.80 5.00
C THR A 62 4.50 4.23 5.47
N LEU A 63 4.32 5.19 4.56
CA LEU A 63 4.31 6.63 4.89
C LEU A 63 2.95 7.31 4.76
N LEU A 64 2.01 6.75 3.99
CA LEU A 64 0.78 7.46 3.62
C LEU A 64 -0.04 7.89 4.86
N ALA A 65 -0.15 7.03 5.86
CA ALA A 65 -0.86 7.30 7.11
C ALA A 65 -0.09 8.16 8.13
N LYS A 66 1.16 8.56 7.84
CA LYS A 66 2.00 9.32 8.78
C LYS A 66 1.83 10.83 8.68
N PHE A 67 1.20 11.31 7.61
CA PHE A 67 1.09 12.72 7.30
C PHE A 67 -0.36 13.08 6.96
N GLU A 68 -0.79 14.25 7.42
CA GLU A 68 -2.10 14.77 7.05
C GLU A 68 -2.06 15.27 5.60
N ARG A 69 -3.11 14.98 4.82
CA ARG A 69 -3.18 15.37 3.39
C ARG A 69 -2.91 16.87 3.15
N THR A 70 -3.38 17.70 4.08
CA THR A 70 -3.29 19.17 4.02
C THR A 70 -2.00 19.73 4.61
N GLU A 71 -1.16 18.88 5.23
CA GLU A 71 0.16 19.28 5.71
C GLU A 71 1.00 19.83 4.57
N ARG A 72 1.76 20.89 4.86
CA ARG A 72 2.50 21.67 3.87
C ARG A 72 3.99 21.58 4.13
N TYR A 73 4.75 21.39 3.06
CA TYR A 73 6.21 21.35 3.11
C TYR A 73 6.82 22.29 2.08
N THR A 74 7.75 23.15 2.51
CA THR A 74 8.49 24.05 1.62
C THR A 74 9.82 23.42 1.27
N VAL A 75 10.00 23.14 -0.02
CA VAL A 75 11.13 22.34 -0.51
C VAL A 75 12.39 23.18 -0.56
N THR A 76 13.51 22.62 -0.14
CA THR A 76 14.84 23.22 -0.23
C THR A 76 15.64 22.60 -1.38
N ALA A 77 16.76 23.23 -1.76
CA ALA A 77 17.65 22.64 -2.76
C ALA A 77 18.31 21.34 -2.27
N ALA A 78 18.58 21.24 -0.96
CA ALA A 78 19.13 20.04 -0.35
C ALA A 78 18.18 18.84 -0.46
N ASP A 79 16.86 19.09 -0.43
CA ASP A 79 15.86 18.02 -0.49
C ASP A 79 15.89 17.24 -1.81
N LEU A 80 16.43 17.85 -2.87
CA LEU A 80 16.47 17.31 -4.22
C LEU A 80 17.89 16.93 -4.66
N ALA A 81 18.90 17.12 -3.81
CA ALA A 81 20.32 17.00 -4.18
C ALA A 81 20.73 15.57 -4.55
N ASP A 82 20.14 14.57 -3.88
CA ASP A 82 20.54 13.16 -3.99
C ASP A 82 19.68 12.34 -4.97
N ILE A 83 18.88 12.99 -5.82
CA ILE A 83 18.03 12.29 -6.79
C ILE A 83 18.89 11.83 -7.98
N PRO A 84 18.93 10.52 -8.30
CA PRO A 84 19.74 10.03 -9.42
C PRO A 84 19.33 10.63 -10.77
N ALA A 85 20.33 10.92 -11.62
CA ALA A 85 20.09 11.37 -12.98
C ALA A 85 19.24 10.35 -13.78
N GLY A 86 18.32 10.86 -14.60
CA GLY A 86 17.40 10.01 -15.37
C GLY A 86 16.21 9.45 -14.57
N SER A 87 16.08 9.81 -13.27
CA SER A 87 14.89 9.54 -12.49
C SER A 87 13.64 10.18 -13.12
N SER A 88 12.48 9.53 -12.96
CA SER A 88 11.20 10.19 -13.24
C SER A 88 10.96 11.30 -12.22
N LEU A 89 10.63 12.50 -12.67
CA LEU A 89 10.35 13.65 -11.81
C LEU A 89 8.94 14.18 -12.10
N VAL A 90 8.21 14.56 -11.06
CA VAL A 90 6.94 15.29 -11.23
C VAL A 90 7.19 16.77 -11.51
N GLY A 91 8.29 17.33 -11.03
CA GLY A 91 8.65 18.74 -11.19
C GLY A 91 8.57 19.54 -9.89
N VAL A 92 8.89 18.91 -8.75
CA VAL A 92 9.09 19.61 -7.48
C VAL A 92 10.25 20.61 -7.61
N ARG A 93 10.09 21.81 -7.06
CA ARG A 93 11.11 22.86 -7.13
C ARG A 93 11.46 23.44 -5.75
N PRO A 94 12.74 23.76 -5.49
CA PRO A 94 13.14 24.49 -4.30
C PRO A 94 12.42 25.85 -4.19
N GLY A 95 12.10 26.25 -2.97
CA GLY A 95 11.38 27.48 -2.64
C GLY A 95 9.86 27.41 -2.84
N LEU A 96 9.33 26.30 -3.39
CA LEU A 96 7.89 26.09 -3.51
C LEU A 96 7.36 25.24 -2.34
N THR A 97 6.13 25.56 -1.93
CA THR A 97 5.40 24.80 -0.91
C THR A 97 4.38 23.88 -1.56
N TYR A 98 4.40 22.61 -1.18
CA TYR A 98 3.47 21.58 -1.65
C TYR A 98 2.67 21.04 -0.47
N THR A 99 1.43 20.60 -0.72
CA THR A 99 0.72 19.76 0.24
C THR A 99 1.19 18.30 0.12
N VAL A 100 1.02 17.53 1.18
CA VAL A 100 1.28 16.07 1.17
C VAL A 100 0.45 15.37 0.10
N GLU A 101 -0.81 15.77 -0.08
CA GLU A 101 -1.66 15.27 -1.16
C GLU A 101 -1.04 15.51 -2.54
N GLN A 102 -0.51 16.71 -2.80
CA GLN A 102 0.15 17.02 -4.07
C GLN A 102 1.39 16.14 -4.26
N LEU A 103 2.21 15.97 -3.22
CA LEU A 103 3.38 15.08 -3.29
C LEU A 103 2.95 13.64 -3.64
N TRP A 104 1.91 13.09 -3.00
CA TRP A 104 1.38 11.76 -3.34
C TRP A 104 0.80 11.69 -4.76
N GLN A 105 0.14 12.74 -5.24
CA GLN A 105 -0.26 12.82 -6.66
C GLN A 105 0.97 12.74 -7.58
N GLY A 106 2.08 13.39 -7.21
CA GLY A 106 3.35 13.27 -7.95
C GLY A 106 3.93 11.85 -7.93
N VAL A 107 3.88 11.17 -6.78
CA VAL A 107 4.32 9.77 -6.63
C VAL A 107 3.49 8.83 -7.51
N PHE A 108 2.16 8.92 -7.48
CA PHE A 108 1.29 7.97 -8.18
C PHE A 108 1.15 8.28 -9.67
N LEU A 109 0.91 9.54 -10.05
CA LEU A 109 0.62 9.88 -11.45
C LEU A 109 1.88 9.93 -12.31
N ARG A 110 2.95 10.54 -11.79
CA ARG A 110 4.19 10.78 -12.55
C ARG A 110 5.37 9.95 -12.10
N SER A 111 5.16 9.09 -11.11
CA SER A 111 6.23 8.28 -10.54
C SER A 111 7.39 9.13 -10.01
N GLY A 112 7.12 10.36 -9.57
CA GLY A 112 8.13 11.37 -9.26
C GLY A 112 9.01 10.96 -8.08
N ASN A 113 10.29 10.71 -8.34
CA ASN A 113 11.29 10.42 -7.31
C ASN A 113 11.57 11.66 -6.46
N ASP A 114 11.44 12.86 -7.03
CA ASP A 114 11.47 14.13 -6.31
C ASP A 114 10.40 14.21 -5.21
N ALA A 115 9.17 13.81 -5.50
CA ALA A 115 8.13 13.74 -4.47
C ALA A 115 8.41 12.68 -3.40
N VAL A 116 8.97 11.52 -3.79
CA VAL A 116 9.40 10.47 -2.85
C VAL A 116 10.50 10.97 -1.92
N HIS A 117 11.50 11.69 -2.44
CA HIS A 117 12.60 12.23 -1.64
C HIS A 117 12.08 13.24 -0.61
N VAL A 118 11.19 14.15 -1.01
CA VAL A 118 10.58 15.11 -0.08
C VAL A 118 9.81 14.40 1.04
N LEU A 119 8.95 13.44 0.70
CA LEU A 119 8.19 12.66 1.69
C LEU A 119 9.11 11.83 2.61
N ALA A 120 10.21 11.28 2.08
CA ALA A 120 11.21 10.57 2.87
C ALA A 120 11.95 11.50 3.85
N LEU A 121 12.25 12.74 3.43
CA LEU A 121 12.87 13.76 4.30
C LEU A 121 11.92 14.24 5.39
N MET A 122 10.64 14.47 5.06
CA MET A 122 9.60 14.73 6.05
C MET A 122 9.50 13.60 7.09
N ASN A 123 9.79 12.35 6.69
CA ASN A 123 9.82 11.20 7.58
C ASN A 123 11.13 11.06 8.40
N GLY A 124 12.05 12.02 8.31
CA GLY A 124 13.34 11.97 9.00
C GLY A 124 14.47 11.36 8.18
N GLY A 125 14.33 11.33 6.85
CA GLY A 125 15.38 11.00 5.89
C GLY A 125 15.23 9.65 5.20
N VAL A 126 16.01 9.48 4.12
CA VAL A 126 16.01 8.28 3.28
C VAL A 126 16.38 7.03 4.07
N ALA A 127 17.43 7.08 4.90
CA ALA A 127 17.88 5.92 5.68
C ALA A 127 16.80 5.40 6.63
N ARG A 128 16.11 6.30 7.35
CA ARG A 128 14.99 5.94 8.21
C ARG A 128 13.83 5.36 7.41
N THR A 129 13.50 5.98 6.28
CA THR A 129 12.42 5.54 5.40
C THR A 129 12.69 4.14 4.84
N VAL A 130 13.91 3.85 4.39
CA VAL A 130 14.32 2.51 3.92
C VAL A 130 14.19 1.47 5.03
N ALA A 131 14.61 1.80 6.26
CA ALA A 131 14.48 0.89 7.39
C ALA A 131 13.01 0.59 7.73
N GLU A 132 12.16 1.61 7.74
CA GLU A 132 10.72 1.46 7.98
C GLU A 132 10.02 0.68 6.85
N MET A 133 10.41 0.92 5.58
CA MET A 133 9.90 0.14 4.45
C MET A 133 10.32 -1.33 4.54
N GLN A 134 11.57 -1.62 4.93
CA GLN A 134 12.01 -3.00 5.12
C GLN A 134 11.27 -3.69 6.27
N ALA A 135 10.98 -2.96 7.36
CA ALA A 135 10.16 -3.45 8.46
C ALA A 135 8.71 -3.71 8.03
N LYS A 136 8.10 -2.80 7.24
CA LYS A 136 6.78 -2.98 6.65
C LYS A 136 6.75 -4.20 5.71
N ALA A 137 7.77 -4.39 4.87
CA ALA A 137 7.89 -5.58 4.04
C ALA A 137 7.94 -6.87 4.87
N ALA A 138 8.65 -6.88 6.00
CA ALA A 138 8.70 -8.02 6.92
C ALA A 138 7.33 -8.30 7.59
N ASP A 139 6.61 -7.27 8.03
CA ASP A 139 5.25 -7.39 8.59
C ASP A 139 4.25 -7.95 7.56
N LEU A 140 4.32 -7.47 6.31
CA LEU A 140 3.55 -8.02 5.19
C LEU A 140 4.05 -9.39 4.72
N GLN A 141 5.16 -9.86 5.28
CA GLN A 141 5.84 -11.10 4.92
C GLN A 141 6.30 -11.19 3.45
N ALA A 142 6.67 -10.04 2.89
CA ALA A 142 7.31 -9.90 1.59
C ALA A 142 8.82 -10.25 1.69
N LEU A 143 9.11 -11.55 1.81
CA LEU A 143 10.45 -12.06 2.13
C LEU A 143 11.42 -12.12 0.93
N ASP A 144 10.96 -11.79 -0.28
CA ASP A 144 11.81 -11.64 -1.46
C ASP A 144 12.23 -10.19 -1.71
N THR A 145 11.70 -9.26 -0.90
CA THR A 145 11.94 -7.83 -1.03
C THR A 145 13.14 -7.37 -0.20
N ARG A 146 14.07 -6.72 -0.89
CA ARG A 146 15.17 -5.96 -0.29
C ARG A 146 15.08 -4.51 -0.73
N VAL A 147 14.87 -3.63 0.25
CA VAL A 147 14.77 -2.18 0.06
C VAL A 147 16.17 -1.57 0.13
N VAL A 148 16.56 -0.81 -0.89
CA VAL A 148 17.81 -0.06 -0.97
C VAL A 148 17.53 1.44 -1.10
N SER A 149 16.55 1.82 -1.91
CA SER A 149 15.99 3.17 -2.00
C SER A 149 14.46 3.13 -1.85
N PRO A 150 13.82 4.25 -1.51
CA PRO A 150 12.36 4.32 -1.35
C PRO A 150 11.59 4.35 -2.68
N ASP A 151 12.27 4.66 -3.78
CA ASP A 151 11.65 4.91 -5.08
C ASP A 151 11.69 3.70 -6.03
N GLY A 152 12.50 2.67 -5.73
CA GLY A 152 12.69 1.51 -6.58
C GLY A 152 13.62 1.75 -7.79
N TYR A 153 14.37 2.85 -7.80
CA TYR A 153 15.42 3.10 -8.80
C TYR A 153 16.49 1.99 -8.77
N ASP A 154 17.23 1.83 -9.87
CA ASP A 154 18.22 0.76 -9.99
C ASP A 154 19.38 0.94 -9.00
N HIS A 155 19.42 0.05 -8.01
CA HIS A 155 20.55 -0.12 -7.09
C HIS A 155 20.93 -1.59 -6.97
N THR A 156 22.20 -1.87 -6.71
CA THR A 156 22.67 -3.24 -6.47
C THR A 156 21.91 -3.86 -5.29
N GLY A 157 21.19 -4.95 -5.56
CA GLY A 157 20.42 -5.67 -4.55
C GLY A 157 19.02 -5.11 -4.28
N GLN A 158 18.57 -4.06 -4.97
CA GLN A 158 17.18 -3.61 -4.96
C GLN A 158 16.31 -4.64 -5.68
N LEU A 159 15.59 -5.46 -4.92
CA LEU A 159 14.86 -6.61 -5.43
C LEU A 159 13.49 -6.74 -4.78
N SER A 160 12.55 -7.33 -5.51
CA SER A 160 11.26 -7.82 -5.01
C SER A 160 10.80 -9.00 -5.88
N SER A 161 9.57 -9.47 -5.71
CA SER A 161 8.97 -10.55 -6.48
C SER A 161 7.55 -10.20 -6.91
N ALA A 162 6.98 -10.94 -7.87
CA ALA A 162 5.58 -10.74 -8.26
C ALA A 162 4.63 -11.02 -7.10
N TYR A 163 4.98 -11.97 -6.22
CA TYR A 163 4.26 -12.24 -5.00
C TYR A 163 4.26 -11.05 -4.04
N ASP A 164 5.45 -10.55 -3.71
CA ASP A 164 5.64 -9.47 -2.73
C ASP A 164 4.99 -8.16 -3.19
N LEU A 165 5.17 -7.77 -4.45
CA LEU A 165 4.54 -6.58 -5.00
C LEU A 165 3.01 -6.68 -5.00
N THR A 166 2.46 -7.89 -5.15
CA THR A 166 1.00 -8.10 -5.06
C THR A 166 0.52 -8.06 -3.60
N LEU A 167 1.33 -8.44 -2.62
CA LEU A 167 1.02 -8.22 -1.19
C LEU A 167 0.91 -6.72 -0.89
N PHE A 168 1.85 -5.90 -1.38
CA PHE A 168 1.81 -4.44 -1.21
C PHE A 168 0.55 -3.84 -1.83
N ALA A 169 0.23 -4.20 -3.08
CA ALA A 169 -1.01 -3.74 -3.70
C ALA A 169 -2.26 -4.19 -2.93
N ARG A 170 -2.31 -5.44 -2.45
CA ARG A 170 -3.45 -5.96 -1.68
C ARG A 170 -3.63 -5.20 -0.37
N HIS A 171 -2.55 -4.94 0.36
CA HIS A 171 -2.61 -4.17 1.59
C HIS A 171 -3.00 -2.71 1.31
N GLY A 172 -2.29 -2.04 0.40
CA GLY A 172 -2.53 -0.63 0.08
C GLY A 172 -3.95 -0.36 -0.42
N LEU A 173 -4.56 -1.24 -1.21
CA LEU A 173 -5.92 -1.04 -1.71
C LEU A 173 -7.02 -1.06 -0.63
N ARG A 174 -6.72 -1.52 0.59
CA ARG A 174 -7.63 -1.38 1.75
C ARG A 174 -7.72 0.08 2.21
N ASP A 175 -6.64 0.84 2.05
CA ASP A 175 -6.59 2.27 2.35
C ASP A 175 -7.33 3.09 1.28
N ALA A 176 -8.21 4.00 1.71
CA ALA A 176 -9.05 4.78 0.81
C ALA A 176 -8.26 5.82 0.01
N ASP A 177 -7.21 6.39 0.60
CA ASP A 177 -6.38 7.40 -0.01
C ASP A 177 -5.44 6.76 -1.04
N PHE A 178 -4.80 5.64 -0.70
CA PHE A 178 -4.03 4.83 -1.65
C PHE A 178 -4.87 4.50 -2.88
N ARG A 179 -6.09 3.96 -2.68
CA ARG A 179 -7.01 3.62 -3.76
C ARG A 179 -7.43 4.84 -4.58
N ALA A 180 -7.65 5.99 -3.94
CA ALA A 180 -7.96 7.23 -4.64
C ALA A 180 -6.81 7.72 -5.53
N TYR A 181 -5.56 7.68 -5.04
CA TYR A 181 -4.39 8.06 -5.84
C TYR A 181 -4.16 7.11 -7.02
N CYS A 182 -4.36 5.80 -6.83
CA CYS A 182 -4.28 4.81 -7.92
C CYS A 182 -5.22 5.16 -9.08
N GLY A 183 -6.47 5.53 -8.78
CA GLY A 183 -7.49 5.83 -9.78
C GLY A 183 -7.50 7.27 -10.31
N THR A 184 -6.65 8.15 -9.77
CA THR A 184 -6.59 9.55 -10.20
C THR A 184 -5.95 9.63 -11.59
N ARG A 185 -6.70 10.12 -12.58
CA ARG A 185 -6.26 10.21 -13.99
C ARG A 185 -5.34 11.39 -14.26
N ALA A 186 -5.63 12.53 -13.65
CA ALA A 186 -4.86 13.76 -13.81
C ALA A 186 -5.07 14.68 -12.60
N ALA A 187 -4.12 15.57 -12.37
CA ALA A 187 -4.18 16.61 -11.35
C ALA A 187 -3.44 17.86 -11.81
N ASP A 188 -3.75 19.00 -11.20
CA ASP A 188 -3.01 20.25 -11.39
C ASP A 188 -1.92 20.37 -10.32
N PHE A 189 -0.66 20.37 -10.76
CA PHE A 189 0.50 20.37 -9.88
C PHE A 189 1.11 21.77 -9.76
N PRO A 190 1.53 22.23 -8.57
CA PRO A 190 2.04 23.60 -8.38
C PRO A 190 3.31 23.93 -9.18
N ALA A 191 3.32 25.10 -9.83
CA ALA A 191 4.46 25.70 -10.54
C ALA A 191 4.98 27.01 -9.91
N GLY A 192 4.36 27.46 -8.81
CA GLY A 192 4.72 28.70 -8.10
C GLY A 192 4.00 29.94 -8.61
N GLY A 193 3.86 30.95 -7.74
CA GLY A 193 3.15 32.20 -8.05
C GLY A 193 1.66 31.99 -8.37
N GLY A 194 1.00 31.01 -7.74
CA GLY A 194 -0.40 30.65 -8.00
C GLY A 194 -0.65 29.84 -9.28
N ARG A 195 0.39 29.54 -10.06
CA ARG A 195 0.27 28.75 -11.30
C ARG A 195 0.37 27.25 -11.05
N THR A 196 -0.22 26.48 -11.94
CA THR A 196 -0.14 25.01 -11.98
C THR A 196 0.21 24.51 -13.38
N PHE A 197 0.62 23.25 -13.47
CA PHE A 197 0.69 22.49 -14.72
C PHE A 197 0.02 21.15 -14.54
N ARG A 198 -0.54 20.60 -15.62
CA ARG A 198 -1.25 19.33 -15.58
C ARG A 198 -0.26 18.16 -15.50
N ILE A 199 -0.53 17.24 -14.58
CA ILE A 199 0.11 15.93 -14.52
C ILE A 199 -0.93 14.84 -14.82
N GLU A 200 -0.52 13.78 -15.50
CA GLU A 200 -1.39 12.68 -15.92
C GLU A 200 -0.80 11.35 -15.46
N ASN A 201 -1.67 10.39 -15.16
CA ASN A 201 -1.27 9.09 -14.68
C ASN A 201 -0.60 8.27 -15.78
N THR A 202 0.61 7.78 -15.52
CA THR A 202 1.39 6.99 -16.47
C THR A 202 0.90 5.55 -16.65
N ASP A 203 -0.03 5.08 -15.81
CA ASP A 203 -0.75 3.82 -16.04
C ASP A 203 -1.59 3.93 -17.31
N ARG A 204 -1.26 3.13 -18.31
CA ARG A 204 -1.91 3.15 -19.63
C ARG A 204 -3.23 2.39 -19.65
N LEU A 205 -3.41 1.38 -18.79
CA LEU A 205 -4.70 0.72 -18.64
C LEU A 205 -5.71 1.68 -18.00
N LEU A 206 -5.24 2.61 -17.17
CA LEU A 206 -6.07 3.71 -16.68
C LEU A 206 -6.25 4.80 -17.76
N SER A 207 -5.15 5.42 -18.22
CA SER A 207 -5.18 6.66 -19.02
C SER A 207 -5.61 6.47 -20.48
N GLY A 208 -5.44 5.28 -21.07
CA GLY A 208 -5.77 5.06 -22.48
C GLY A 208 -4.73 5.62 -23.46
N THR A 209 -3.47 5.67 -23.05
CA THR A 209 -2.39 6.33 -23.80
C THR A 209 -1.51 5.33 -24.56
N TYR A 210 -0.75 5.82 -25.55
CA TYR A 210 0.18 5.02 -26.35
C TYR A 210 -0.44 3.80 -27.04
N GLY A 211 -1.69 3.92 -27.51
CA GLY A 211 -2.39 2.86 -28.22
C GLY A 211 -2.96 1.75 -27.32
N VAL A 212 -2.90 1.91 -26.00
CA VAL A 212 -3.58 1.03 -25.04
C VAL A 212 -4.99 1.55 -24.81
N THR A 213 -6.01 0.71 -24.99
CA THR A 213 -7.40 1.05 -24.64
C THR A 213 -7.57 1.04 -23.11
N PRO A 214 -8.25 2.03 -22.50
CA PRO A 214 -8.57 1.99 -21.08
C PRO A 214 -9.27 0.68 -20.70
N TYR A 215 -8.76 0.01 -19.67
CA TYR A 215 -9.28 -1.29 -19.26
C TYR A 215 -10.56 -1.13 -18.42
N LYS A 216 -11.62 -1.84 -18.81
CA LYS A 216 -12.92 -1.75 -18.13
C LYS A 216 -12.82 -2.24 -16.68
N GLY A 217 -13.20 -1.36 -15.75
CA GLY A 217 -13.23 -1.64 -14.31
C GLY A 217 -11.87 -1.49 -13.64
N VAL A 218 -10.86 -0.95 -14.32
CA VAL A 218 -9.52 -0.75 -13.75
C VAL A 218 -9.56 0.24 -12.58
N ILE A 219 -8.89 -0.13 -11.49
CA ILE A 219 -8.62 0.73 -10.33
C ILE A 219 -7.30 1.49 -10.56
N GLY A 220 -6.38 0.88 -11.30
CA GLY A 220 -5.00 1.33 -11.50
C GLY A 220 -4.06 0.47 -10.67
N VAL A 221 -2.92 1.05 -10.26
CA VAL A 221 -2.14 0.80 -9.02
C VAL A 221 -0.76 1.41 -9.23
N LYS A 222 0.16 0.76 -9.96
CA LYS A 222 1.47 1.35 -10.24
C LYS A 222 2.22 0.66 -11.38
N ASN A 223 2.75 1.47 -12.30
CA ASN A 223 3.74 1.08 -13.31
C ASN A 223 5.17 1.48 -12.90
N GLY A 224 6.16 0.81 -13.47
CA GLY A 224 7.57 1.15 -13.34
C GLY A 224 8.42 0.71 -14.52
N TYR A 225 9.51 1.43 -14.75
CA TYR A 225 10.54 1.07 -15.72
C TYR A 225 11.91 1.53 -15.25
N THR A 226 12.90 0.67 -15.40
CA THR A 226 14.33 1.00 -15.33
C THR A 226 15.09 0.13 -16.33
N SER A 227 16.37 0.42 -16.58
CA SER A 227 17.19 -0.37 -17.50
C SER A 227 17.42 -1.79 -16.99
N HIS A 228 17.54 -2.01 -15.66
CA HIS A 228 17.69 -3.36 -15.10
C HIS A 228 16.34 -4.08 -14.92
N ALA A 229 15.28 -3.37 -14.53
CA ALA A 229 13.98 -3.99 -14.28
C ALA A 229 13.21 -4.31 -15.56
N GLY A 230 13.43 -3.57 -16.64
CA GLY A 230 12.49 -3.53 -17.76
C GLY A 230 11.14 -2.95 -17.31
N ASN A 231 10.07 -3.23 -18.05
CA ASN A 231 8.73 -2.79 -17.66
C ASN A 231 8.20 -3.66 -16.51
N THR A 232 7.58 -3.02 -15.52
CA THR A 232 6.92 -3.66 -14.38
C THR A 232 5.57 -2.99 -14.17
N PHE A 233 4.58 -3.76 -13.76
CA PHE A 233 3.25 -3.25 -13.50
C PHE A 233 2.55 -4.09 -12.45
N THR A 234 1.89 -3.42 -11.52
CA THR A 234 0.85 -4.02 -10.69
C THR A 234 -0.43 -3.24 -10.95
N GLY A 235 -1.50 -3.97 -11.23
CA GLY A 235 -2.82 -3.42 -11.54
C GLY A 235 -3.94 -4.19 -10.85
N ALA A 236 -5.04 -3.50 -10.63
CA ALA A 236 -6.27 -4.07 -10.11
C ALA A 236 -7.47 -3.67 -10.96
N ALA A 237 -8.48 -4.53 -11.01
CA ALA A 237 -9.75 -4.21 -11.63
C ALA A 237 -10.91 -4.88 -10.90
N THR A 238 -12.09 -4.28 -10.97
CA THR A 238 -13.33 -4.81 -10.40
C THR A 238 -14.37 -5.05 -11.50
N ARG A 239 -14.94 -6.26 -11.54
CA ARG A 239 -16.09 -6.58 -12.41
C ARG A 239 -17.07 -7.45 -11.62
N GLY A 240 -18.35 -7.10 -11.65
CA GLY A 240 -19.40 -7.87 -10.97
C GLY A 240 -19.19 -8.01 -9.46
N GLY A 241 -18.60 -7.00 -8.81
CA GLY A 241 -18.31 -7.01 -7.36
C GLY A 241 -17.03 -7.77 -6.96
N ARG A 242 -16.38 -8.48 -7.88
CA ARG A 242 -15.11 -9.17 -7.63
C ARG A 242 -13.93 -8.31 -8.05
N THR A 243 -12.92 -8.20 -7.20
CA THR A 243 -11.68 -7.47 -7.49
C THR A 243 -10.51 -8.42 -7.69
N LEU A 244 -9.80 -8.29 -8.81
CA LEU A 244 -8.61 -9.07 -9.14
C LEU A 244 -7.37 -8.18 -9.16
N LEU A 245 -6.25 -8.73 -8.70
CA LEU A 245 -4.91 -8.14 -8.68
C LEU A 245 -4.01 -8.89 -9.64
N VAL A 246 -3.23 -8.16 -10.43
CA VAL A 246 -2.21 -8.73 -11.31
C VAL A 246 -0.90 -7.95 -11.16
N THR A 247 0.20 -8.68 -10.98
CA THR A 247 1.56 -8.15 -11.13
C THR A 247 2.26 -8.83 -12.30
N VAL A 248 2.89 -8.05 -13.18
CA VAL A 248 3.68 -8.50 -14.34
C VAL A 248 5.05 -7.86 -14.29
N LEU A 249 6.11 -8.68 -14.32
CA LEU A 249 7.50 -8.23 -14.23
C LEU A 249 8.30 -8.66 -15.44
N HIS A 250 8.92 -7.66 -16.08
CA HIS A 250 9.87 -7.85 -17.18
C HIS A 250 9.29 -8.73 -18.30
N PRO A 251 8.19 -8.32 -18.95
CA PRO A 251 7.79 -8.90 -20.23
C PRO A 251 8.91 -8.73 -21.26
N ALA A 252 8.85 -9.54 -22.32
CA ALA A 252 9.74 -9.37 -23.45
C ALA A 252 9.54 -8.00 -24.12
N SER A 253 10.34 -7.72 -25.14
CA SER A 253 10.37 -6.44 -25.83
C SER A 253 9.00 -6.03 -26.36
N GLY A 254 8.57 -4.82 -25.98
CA GLY A 254 7.33 -4.21 -26.43
C GLY A 254 6.95 -3.09 -25.47
N HIS A 255 6.76 -1.87 -25.99
CA HIS A 255 6.48 -0.71 -25.15
C HIS A 255 5.23 -0.88 -24.29
N ASN A 256 4.25 -1.66 -24.77
CA ASN A 256 2.97 -1.92 -24.11
C ASN A 256 2.83 -3.32 -23.52
N ALA A 257 3.84 -4.20 -23.67
CA ALA A 257 3.71 -5.62 -23.33
C ALA A 257 3.26 -5.86 -21.88
N VAL A 258 3.73 -5.03 -20.94
CA VAL A 258 3.36 -5.15 -19.52
C VAL A 258 1.86 -4.91 -19.28
N TYR A 259 1.27 -3.97 -20.04
CA TYR A 259 -0.14 -3.63 -19.95
C TYR A 259 -1.00 -4.66 -20.69
N GLU A 260 -0.55 -5.12 -21.85
CA GLU A 260 -1.23 -6.16 -22.64
C GLU A 260 -1.28 -7.49 -21.89
N GLU A 261 -0.17 -7.93 -21.29
CA GLU A 261 -0.13 -9.15 -20.48
C GLU A 261 -0.98 -9.02 -19.21
N THR A 262 -0.98 -7.83 -18.58
CA THR A 262 -1.85 -7.57 -17.42
C THR A 262 -3.32 -7.63 -17.80
N ALA A 263 -3.72 -6.98 -18.89
CA ALA A 263 -5.09 -7.02 -19.39
C ALA A 263 -5.52 -8.46 -19.72
N ALA A 264 -4.65 -9.24 -20.39
CA ALA A 264 -4.92 -10.63 -20.74
C ALA A 264 -5.10 -11.52 -19.51
N LEU A 265 -4.28 -11.33 -18.46
CA LEU A 265 -4.41 -12.05 -17.19
C LEU A 265 -5.70 -11.67 -16.44
N LEU A 266 -6.05 -10.38 -16.40
CA LEU A 266 -7.30 -9.92 -15.81
C LEU A 266 -8.52 -10.46 -16.57
N ASP A 267 -8.51 -10.40 -17.90
CA ASP A 267 -9.60 -10.92 -18.74
C ASP A 267 -9.76 -12.44 -18.56
N TRP A 268 -8.64 -13.18 -18.49
CA TRP A 268 -8.68 -14.60 -18.15
C TRP A 268 -9.30 -14.82 -16.76
N GLY A 269 -8.84 -14.09 -15.73
CA GLY A 269 -9.34 -14.24 -14.36
C GLY A 269 -10.82 -13.91 -14.19
N PHE A 270 -11.36 -12.96 -14.96
CA PHE A 270 -12.79 -12.64 -14.97
C PHE A 270 -13.61 -13.56 -15.87
N GLY A 271 -13.01 -14.14 -16.90
CA GLY A 271 -13.65 -15.02 -17.87
C GLY A 271 -13.46 -16.50 -17.52
N GLU A 272 -12.68 -17.21 -18.33
CA GLU A 272 -12.51 -18.66 -18.22
C GLU A 272 -11.85 -19.10 -16.89
N GLY A 273 -11.02 -18.24 -16.31
CA GLY A 273 -10.36 -18.44 -15.02
C GLY A 273 -11.24 -18.10 -13.81
N SER A 274 -12.49 -17.68 -14.01
CA SER A 274 -13.39 -17.28 -12.92
C SER A 274 -13.64 -18.41 -11.91
N SER A 275 -13.62 -19.67 -12.36
CA SER A 275 -13.77 -20.90 -11.58
C SER A 275 -12.45 -21.63 -11.30
N ALA A 276 -11.30 -21.01 -11.62
CA ALA A 276 -9.99 -21.63 -11.38
C ALA A 276 -9.79 -21.92 -9.89
N GLN A 277 -9.26 -23.11 -9.58
CA GLN A 277 -8.91 -23.45 -8.21
C GLN A 277 -7.65 -22.70 -7.78
N GLY A 278 -7.61 -22.27 -6.53
CA GLY A 278 -6.45 -21.59 -5.96
C GLY A 278 -5.19 -22.45 -6.01
N VAL A 279 -4.08 -21.84 -6.44
CA VAL A 279 -2.74 -22.47 -6.42
C VAL A 279 -1.89 -22.01 -5.23
N GLY A 280 -2.41 -21.09 -4.43
CA GLY A 280 -1.78 -20.54 -3.24
C GLY A 280 -2.62 -19.39 -2.67
N ALA A 281 -2.05 -18.64 -1.74
CA ALA A 281 -2.68 -17.49 -1.12
C ALA A 281 -1.67 -16.35 -0.89
N LEU A 282 -2.14 -15.12 -1.01
CA LEU A 282 -1.51 -13.93 -0.46
C LEU A 282 -1.78 -13.93 1.04
N VAL A 283 -0.73 -14.03 1.84
CA VAL A 283 -0.84 -14.09 3.30
C VAL A 283 -1.25 -12.74 3.89
N GLU A 284 -1.90 -12.76 5.04
CA GLU A 284 -2.20 -11.55 5.82
C GLU A 284 -0.95 -11.03 6.56
N PRO A 285 -0.88 -9.74 6.91
CA PRO A 285 0.20 -9.19 7.74
C PRO A 285 0.36 -9.93 9.08
N LEU A 286 1.57 -9.94 9.63
CA LEU A 286 1.84 -10.53 10.94
C LEU A 286 1.05 -9.81 12.05
N SER A 287 1.06 -8.47 12.01
CA SER A 287 0.32 -7.61 12.95
C SER A 287 -1.19 -7.89 12.98
N GLU A 288 -1.81 -8.20 11.84
CA GLU A 288 -3.25 -8.51 11.75
C GLU A 288 -3.59 -9.92 12.27
N ARG A 289 -2.65 -10.87 12.16
CA ARG A 289 -2.82 -12.22 12.73
C ARG A 289 -2.76 -12.23 14.24
N GLU A 290 -1.84 -11.46 14.83
CA GLU A 290 -1.72 -11.31 16.28
C GLU A 290 -2.94 -10.62 16.90
N ALA A 291 -3.48 -9.60 16.21
CA ALA A 291 -4.72 -8.93 16.62
C ALA A 291 -5.92 -9.88 16.64
N SER A 292 -6.00 -10.80 15.68
CA SER A 292 -7.08 -11.80 15.59
C SER A 292 -6.91 -12.97 16.56
N ALA A 293 -5.68 -13.24 17.02
CA ALA A 293 -5.36 -14.33 17.95
C ALA A 293 -5.43 -13.92 19.43
N SER A 294 -5.54 -12.62 19.74
CA SER A 294 -5.70 -12.13 21.11
C SER A 294 -7.14 -12.36 21.60
N PRO A 295 -7.37 -13.16 22.66
CA PRO A 295 -8.72 -13.37 23.17
C PRO A 295 -9.25 -12.09 23.78
N SER A 296 -10.43 -11.65 23.32
CA SER A 296 -11.28 -10.72 24.05
C SER A 296 -11.45 -11.27 25.47
N ALA A 297 -10.98 -10.52 26.47
CA ALA A 297 -11.25 -10.84 27.86
C ALA A 297 -12.77 -10.86 28.06
N GLY A 298 -13.34 -12.06 28.16
CA GLY A 298 -14.75 -12.24 28.49
C GLY A 298 -15.07 -11.62 29.85
N PRO A 299 -16.35 -11.30 30.12
CA PRO A 299 -16.74 -10.67 31.37
C PRO A 299 -16.36 -11.58 32.54
N VAL A 300 -15.62 -11.03 33.50
CA VAL A 300 -15.33 -11.71 34.76
C VAL A 300 -16.65 -11.84 35.51
N GLU A 301 -17.16 -13.06 35.63
CA GLU A 301 -18.36 -13.37 36.39
C GLU A 301 -18.05 -13.11 37.87
N ALA A 302 -18.67 -12.08 38.45
CA ALA A 302 -18.50 -11.75 39.86
C ALA A 302 -19.17 -12.84 40.70
N ALA A 303 -18.36 -13.63 41.42
CA ALA A 303 -18.85 -14.58 42.41
C ALA A 303 -19.61 -13.83 43.51
N THR A 304 -20.92 -14.08 43.60
CA THR A 304 -21.79 -13.62 44.67
C THR A 304 -21.45 -14.35 45.98
N VAL A 305 -20.84 -13.64 46.92
CA VAL A 305 -20.70 -14.11 48.30
C VAL A 305 -22.05 -13.97 48.99
N THR A 306 -22.69 -15.10 49.31
CA THR A 306 -23.92 -15.14 50.11
C THR A 306 -23.55 -15.08 51.59
N THR A 307 -23.72 -13.94 52.25
CA THR A 307 -23.69 -13.86 53.72
C THR A 307 -25.11 -13.97 54.28
N GLN A 308 -25.42 -15.12 54.87
CA GLN A 308 -26.55 -15.29 55.77
C GLN A 308 -26.31 -14.51 57.07
N HIS A 309 -27.21 -13.59 57.43
CA HIS A 309 -27.41 -13.21 58.82
C HIS A 309 -28.90 -13.04 59.13
N GLY A 310 -29.33 -13.73 60.17
CA GLY A 310 -30.71 -13.81 60.63
C GLY A 310 -31.09 -12.70 61.59
N GLY A 311 -32.38 -12.33 61.51
CA GLY A 311 -33.29 -12.00 62.61
C GLY A 311 -32.91 -10.94 63.65
N GLY A 312 -33.72 -9.86 63.71
CA GLY A 312 -34.17 -9.30 64.99
C GLY A 312 -34.15 -7.79 65.16
N TRP A 313 -35.30 -7.16 64.88
CA TRP A 313 -35.95 -5.97 65.50
C TRP A 313 -35.18 -4.67 65.83
N GLY A 314 -35.77 -3.54 65.37
CA GLY A 314 -35.87 -2.32 66.18
C GLY A 314 -35.56 -0.98 65.47
N GLY A 315 -36.59 -0.14 65.30
CA GLY A 315 -36.51 1.31 65.57
C GLY A 315 -35.86 2.25 64.53
N ALA A 316 -36.74 2.98 63.83
CA ALA A 316 -36.74 4.43 63.53
C ALA A 316 -35.44 5.22 63.21
N ALA A 317 -35.61 6.08 62.18
CA ALA A 317 -35.00 7.39 61.94
C ALA A 317 -33.63 7.46 61.23
N GLY A 318 -33.58 8.33 60.20
CA GLY A 318 -32.34 8.97 59.78
C GLY A 318 -32.17 9.13 58.28
N ALA A 319 -32.43 10.35 57.80
CA ALA A 319 -32.03 10.83 56.48
C ALA A 319 -30.50 10.80 56.28
N GLY A 320 -30.04 10.64 55.03
CA GLY A 320 -28.66 11.01 54.68
C GLY A 320 -28.08 10.36 53.43
N GLY A 321 -27.94 11.15 52.36
CA GLY A 321 -26.74 11.11 51.52
C GLY A 321 -26.70 10.12 50.35
N ALA A 322 -27.27 10.51 49.21
CA ALA A 322 -26.82 10.03 47.90
C ALA A 322 -25.84 11.05 47.30
N ALA A 323 -24.54 10.72 47.25
CA ALA A 323 -23.58 11.40 46.39
C ALA A 323 -22.32 10.54 46.15
N ALA A 324 -21.85 10.62 44.91
CA ALA A 324 -20.55 10.21 44.38
C ALA A 324 -20.35 8.73 44.02
N LEU A 325 -20.32 8.44 42.70
CA LEU A 325 -19.08 8.07 41.99
C LEU A 325 -19.39 7.73 40.51
N LEU A 326 -19.44 8.74 39.64
CA LEU A 326 -19.23 8.60 38.21
C LEU A 326 -18.56 9.86 37.66
N ALA A 327 -17.23 9.92 37.70
CA ALA A 327 -16.39 10.71 36.77
C ALA A 327 -14.89 10.59 37.13
N ALA A 328 -14.29 9.43 36.88
CA ALA A 328 -12.83 9.29 36.83
C ALA A 328 -12.43 8.62 35.49
N GLY A 329 -12.75 9.30 34.39
CA GLY A 329 -12.40 8.84 33.03
C GLY A 329 -12.13 9.93 32.00
N ALA A 330 -12.33 11.21 32.32
CA ALA A 330 -12.27 12.30 31.32
C ALA A 330 -11.26 13.42 31.63
N TYR A 331 -10.45 13.33 32.69
CA TYR A 331 -9.55 14.43 33.09
C TYR A 331 -8.07 14.25 32.65
N ALA A 332 -7.66 13.07 32.17
CA ALA A 332 -6.24 12.79 31.89
C ALA A 332 -5.75 13.13 30.47
N LEU A 333 -6.62 13.49 29.53
CA LEU A 333 -6.23 13.69 28.11
C LEU A 333 -6.23 15.14 27.60
N ARG A 334 -6.58 16.13 28.44
CA ARG A 334 -6.69 17.53 27.99
C ARG A 334 -5.58 18.48 28.44
N ARG A 335 -4.51 17.99 29.08
CA ARG A 335 -3.40 18.84 29.58
C ARG A 335 -2.01 18.60 28.97
N ARG A 336 -1.89 17.88 27.86
CA ARG A 336 -0.59 17.71 27.15
C ARG A 336 -0.44 18.49 25.83
N ARG A 337 -1.33 19.44 25.51
CA ARG A 337 -1.24 20.26 24.28
C ARG A 337 -1.47 21.77 24.46
N ALA A 338 -1.06 22.35 25.59
CA ALA A 338 -0.98 23.81 25.70
C ALA A 338 0.26 24.20 26.51
N GLY A 339 1.31 24.66 25.81
CA GLY A 339 2.46 25.27 26.46
C GLY A 339 3.74 25.14 25.63
N ARG A 340 3.87 25.97 24.59
CA ARG A 340 5.13 26.64 24.19
C ARG A 340 4.87 27.59 23.00
N GLY A 341 4.72 28.86 23.33
CA GLY A 341 4.83 30.04 22.48
C GLY A 341 5.63 31.11 23.27
N PRO A 342 6.11 32.17 22.60
CA PRO A 342 7.53 32.56 22.62
C PRO A 342 7.88 33.64 23.65
N SER A 343 9.19 33.79 23.92
CA SER A 343 9.78 34.92 24.64
C SER A 343 10.67 35.70 23.69
N ALA A 344 10.41 37.00 23.58
CA ALA A 344 11.28 37.98 22.97
C ALA A 344 12.35 38.42 23.99
N ASP A 345 13.59 38.50 23.52
CA ASP A 345 14.49 39.65 23.59
C ASP A 345 15.54 39.50 22.48
#